data_AF-A0A7Z1ELN9-F1
#
_entry.id   AF-A0A7Z1ELN9-F1
#
_cell.length_a   1.000
_cell.length_b   1.000
_cell.length_c   1.000
_cell.angle_alpha   90.00
_cell.angle_beta   90.00
_cell.angle_gamma   90.00
#
_symmetry.space_group_name_H-M   'P 1'
#
loop_
_entity.id
_entity.type
_entity.pdbx_description
1 polymer ?
#
loop_
_entity_poly.entity_id
_entity_poly.type
_entity_poly.pdbx_seq_one_letter_code
_entity_poly.pdbx_strand_id
1 'polypeptide(L)'
;LGNFTVENGNADGVVLESGGRLDVLEGHSAWKTLVDDGGTLAVSAGGKATDVTMTSGSALIADSGATVEGTNASGKFSIDGTSGQASGLLLENGGSFTVNAGGLASNTTVGHRGTLTLAAGGSLSGRTQLSKGASMVLNGDVVSTGDIVNAGEIRFDNQTTPDAALSRAVAKGDSPVTFHKLTTSNLTG
;
A
#
# COMPACT_ATOMS: atom_id res chain seq x y z
N LEU A 1 23.36 -15.31 14.15
CA LEU A 1 22.47 -15.50 12.99
C LEU A 1 21.69 -16.78 13.23
N GLY A 2 20.36 -16.70 13.28
CA GLY A 2 19.51 -17.89 13.41
C GLY A 2 19.54 -18.72 12.12
N ASN A 3 18.96 -19.91 12.16
CA ASN A 3 18.72 -20.70 10.95
C ASN A 3 17.51 -20.12 10.22
N PHE A 4 17.56 -20.09 8.88
CA PHE A 4 16.41 -19.83 8.03
C PHE A 4 16.25 -20.98 7.04
N THR A 5 15.03 -21.19 6.54
CA THR A 5 14.75 -22.16 5.47
C THR A 5 13.87 -21.55 4.39
N VAL A 6 14.05 -22.03 3.16
CA VAL A 6 13.14 -21.78 2.05
C VAL A 6 12.98 -23.09 1.30
N GLU A 7 11.87 -23.77 1.50
CA GLU A 7 11.60 -25.06 0.89
C GLU A 7 10.11 -25.27 0.64
N ASN A 8 9.76 -25.99 -0.42
CA ASN A 8 8.38 -26.35 -0.77
C ASN A 8 7.40 -25.16 -0.75
N GLY A 9 7.88 -23.97 -1.16
CA GLY A 9 7.05 -22.78 -1.19
C GLY A 9 6.83 -22.08 0.17
N ASN A 10 7.58 -22.47 1.19
CA ASN A 10 7.53 -21.87 2.53
C ASN A 10 8.91 -21.31 2.93
N ALA A 11 8.95 -20.04 3.31
CA ALA A 11 10.09 -19.40 3.94
C ALA A 11 9.90 -19.31 5.46
N ASP A 12 10.91 -19.63 6.26
CA ASP A 12 10.87 -19.54 7.73
C ASP A 12 12.13 -18.86 8.27
N GLY A 13 11.95 -17.88 9.15
CA GLY A 13 13.03 -17.23 9.90
C GLY A 13 13.94 -16.34 9.05
N VAL A 14 13.44 -15.88 7.89
CA VAL A 14 14.21 -15.03 6.96
C VAL A 14 14.44 -13.65 7.58
N VAL A 15 15.68 -13.17 7.54
CA VAL A 15 16.05 -11.79 7.88
C VAL A 15 16.35 -11.03 6.60
N LEU A 16 15.71 -9.87 6.43
CA LEU A 16 15.87 -8.99 5.28
C LEU A 16 16.49 -7.69 5.76
N GLU A 17 17.71 -7.40 5.35
CA GLU A 17 18.46 -6.19 5.73
C GLU A 17 19.35 -5.75 4.57
N SER A 18 19.77 -4.48 4.55
CA SER A 18 20.80 -3.97 3.61
C SER A 18 20.52 -4.27 2.12
N GLY A 19 19.26 -4.16 1.68
CA GLY A 19 18.82 -4.46 0.32
C GLY A 19 18.27 -5.87 0.11
N GLY A 20 18.26 -6.70 1.16
CA GLY A 20 17.62 -8.02 1.14
C GLY A 20 16.13 -7.92 0.79
N ARG A 21 15.67 -8.86 -0.04
CA ARG A 21 14.28 -8.90 -0.52
C ARG A 21 13.73 -10.33 -0.47
N LEU A 22 12.49 -10.46 0.00
CA LEU A 22 11.69 -11.68 -0.12
C LEU A 22 10.41 -11.38 -0.90
N ASP A 23 10.19 -12.10 -2.00
CA ASP A 23 8.93 -12.11 -2.74
C ASP A 23 8.12 -13.36 -2.35
N VAL A 24 6.99 -13.15 -1.68
CA VAL A 24 6.02 -14.21 -1.34
C VAL A 24 4.93 -14.20 -2.39
N LEU A 25 5.03 -15.13 -3.34
CA LEU A 25 4.12 -15.21 -4.49
C LEU A 25 2.81 -15.93 -4.12
N GLU A 26 1.86 -15.94 -5.05
CA GLU A 26 0.60 -16.67 -4.92
C GLU A 26 0.83 -18.14 -4.54
N GLY A 27 0.09 -18.63 -3.54
CA GLY A 27 0.20 -20.01 -3.04
C GLY A 27 1.43 -20.30 -2.17
N HIS A 28 2.35 -19.33 -2.02
CA HIS A 28 3.51 -19.45 -1.14
C HIS A 28 3.28 -18.81 0.23
N SER A 29 4.13 -19.18 1.19
CA SER A 29 4.07 -18.70 2.55
C SER A 29 5.43 -18.23 3.08
N ALA A 30 5.40 -17.26 3.98
CA ALA A 30 6.52 -16.86 4.80
C ALA A 30 6.10 -16.76 6.27
N TRP A 31 6.96 -17.21 7.17
CA TRP A 31 6.74 -17.15 8.61
C TRP A 31 7.97 -16.57 9.30
N LYS A 32 7.74 -15.77 10.36
CA LYS A 32 8.82 -15.17 11.18
C LYS A 32 9.82 -14.37 10.37
N THR A 33 9.34 -13.65 9.35
CA THR A 33 10.21 -12.76 8.58
C THR A 33 10.52 -11.52 9.41
N LEU A 34 11.80 -11.26 9.64
CA LEU A 34 12.29 -10.00 10.16
C LEU A 34 12.68 -9.11 8.98
N VAL A 35 12.02 -7.96 8.85
CA VAL A 35 12.37 -6.93 7.87
C VAL A 35 13.03 -5.79 8.62
N ASP A 36 14.35 -5.66 8.45
CA ASP A 36 15.17 -4.65 9.09
C ASP A 36 15.53 -3.51 8.12
N ASP A 37 16.41 -2.60 8.54
CA ASP A 37 16.83 -1.44 7.73
C ASP A 37 17.31 -1.85 6.33
N GLY A 38 16.70 -1.25 5.31
CA GLY A 38 16.95 -1.55 3.90
C GLY A 38 16.36 -2.88 3.40
N GLY A 39 15.70 -3.66 4.24
CA GLY A 39 14.99 -4.88 3.86
C GLY A 39 13.64 -4.60 3.21
N THR A 40 13.22 -5.45 2.28
CA THR A 40 11.90 -5.37 1.63
C THR A 40 11.17 -6.70 1.63
N LEU A 41 10.00 -6.74 2.27
CA LEU A 41 9.04 -7.84 2.11
C LEU A 41 8.02 -7.46 1.05
N ALA A 42 7.90 -8.28 0.00
CA ALA A 42 6.88 -8.13 -1.02
C ALA A 42 5.95 -9.34 -1.02
N VAL A 43 4.65 -9.10 -0.84
CA VAL A 43 3.64 -10.17 -0.77
C VAL A 43 2.63 -9.94 -1.87
N SER A 44 2.56 -10.87 -2.81
CA SER A 44 1.60 -10.82 -3.92
C SER A 44 0.20 -11.21 -3.44
N ALA A 45 -0.82 -10.87 -4.22
CA ALA A 45 -2.15 -11.43 -4.05
C ALA A 45 -2.09 -12.97 -3.94
N GLY A 46 -2.80 -13.53 -2.96
CA GLY A 46 -2.77 -14.97 -2.65
C GLY A 46 -1.49 -15.49 -1.97
N GLY A 47 -0.48 -14.64 -1.76
CA GLY A 47 0.68 -14.93 -0.91
C GLY A 47 0.38 -14.68 0.57
N LYS A 48 1.04 -15.43 1.46
CA LYS A 48 0.82 -15.34 2.91
C LYS A 48 2.12 -15.07 3.69
N ALA A 49 2.18 -14.00 4.47
CA ALA A 49 3.30 -13.73 5.38
C ALA A 49 2.80 -13.50 6.82
N THR A 50 3.16 -14.36 7.77
CA THR A 50 2.67 -14.27 9.16
C THR A 50 3.81 -14.18 10.16
N ASP A 51 3.54 -13.60 11.33
CA ASP A 51 4.54 -13.31 12.36
C ASP A 51 5.68 -12.43 11.81
N VAL A 52 5.31 -11.46 10.96
CA VAL A 52 6.25 -10.51 10.38
C VAL A 52 6.63 -9.46 11.43
N THR A 53 7.91 -9.19 11.58
CA THR A 53 8.41 -8.07 12.38
C THR A 53 9.06 -7.05 11.45
N MET A 54 8.51 -5.83 11.41
CA MET A 54 9.06 -4.71 10.64
C MET A 54 9.70 -3.70 11.59
N THR A 55 10.97 -3.39 11.39
CA THR A 55 11.68 -2.36 12.18
C THR A 55 11.85 -1.07 11.36
N SER A 56 12.47 -0.06 11.97
CA SER A 56 12.78 1.21 11.29
C SER A 56 13.65 0.96 10.04
N GLY A 57 13.29 1.59 8.93
CA GLY A 57 14.04 1.46 7.67
C GLY A 57 13.55 0.34 6.74
N SER A 58 12.63 -0.50 7.22
CA SER A 58 12.02 -1.57 6.43
C SER A 58 11.00 -1.05 5.41
N ALA A 59 10.67 -1.89 4.42
CA ALA A 59 9.62 -1.64 3.43
C ALA A 59 8.70 -2.87 3.26
N LEU A 60 7.39 -2.61 3.18
CA LEU A 60 6.36 -3.57 2.79
C LEU A 60 5.79 -3.19 1.43
N ILE A 61 5.73 -4.15 0.50
CA ILE A 61 5.05 -4.02 -0.79
C ILE A 61 3.94 -5.07 -0.84
N ALA A 62 2.69 -4.65 -0.87
CA ALA A 62 1.56 -5.57 -0.93
C ALA A 62 0.33 -4.91 -1.56
N ASP A 63 -0.70 -5.70 -1.79
CA ASP A 63 -2.04 -5.22 -2.15
C ASP A 63 -3.10 -5.91 -1.27
N SER A 64 -4.34 -5.45 -1.34
CA SER A 64 -5.42 -5.98 -0.50
C SER A 64 -5.81 -7.43 -0.79
N GLY A 65 -5.24 -8.10 -1.80
CA GLY A 65 -5.36 -9.54 -2.01
C GLY A 65 -4.29 -10.39 -1.31
N ALA A 66 -3.28 -9.78 -0.70
CA ALA A 66 -2.25 -10.47 0.09
C ALA A 66 -2.75 -10.78 1.50
N THR A 67 -2.22 -11.81 2.15
CA THR A 67 -2.47 -12.08 3.57
C THR A 67 -1.22 -11.81 4.40
N VAL A 68 -1.24 -10.79 5.25
CA VAL A 68 -0.09 -10.40 6.07
C VAL A 68 -0.50 -10.14 7.51
N GLU A 69 0.25 -10.69 8.47
CA GLU A 69 0.06 -10.39 9.90
C GLU A 69 1.41 -10.13 10.57
N GLY A 70 1.50 -9.04 11.33
CA GLY A 70 2.77 -8.68 11.96
C GLY A 70 2.71 -7.46 12.88
N THR A 71 3.90 -6.97 13.21
CA THR A 71 4.12 -5.74 13.96
C THR A 71 5.04 -4.80 13.20
N ASN A 72 4.78 -3.50 13.34
CA ASN A 72 5.64 -2.41 12.89
C ASN A 72 5.79 -1.38 14.02
N ALA A 73 6.45 -0.25 13.78
CA ALA A 73 6.67 0.78 14.80
C ALA A 73 5.38 1.41 15.35
N SER A 74 4.25 1.29 14.64
CA SER A 74 2.92 1.75 15.07
C SER A 74 2.11 0.67 15.81
N GLY A 75 2.66 -0.53 15.99
CA GLY A 75 2.00 -1.65 16.68
C GLY A 75 1.64 -2.79 15.74
N LYS A 76 0.54 -3.49 16.04
CA LYS A 76 0.04 -4.60 15.21
C LYS A 76 -0.55 -4.07 13.90
N PHE A 77 -0.30 -4.79 12.81
CA PHE A 77 -0.93 -4.53 11.52
C PHE A 77 -1.37 -5.84 10.88
N SER A 78 -2.34 -5.75 9.97
CA SER A 78 -2.83 -6.91 9.22
C SER A 78 -3.34 -6.53 7.84
N ILE A 79 -3.28 -7.50 6.92
CA ILE A 79 -3.96 -7.52 5.62
C ILE A 79 -4.63 -8.88 5.53
N ASP A 80 -5.95 -8.91 5.41
CA ASP A 80 -6.73 -10.11 5.12
C ASP A 80 -7.06 -10.13 3.63
N GLY A 81 -6.30 -10.93 2.87
CA GLY A 81 -6.44 -11.07 1.43
C GLY A 81 -7.78 -11.67 0.99
N THR A 82 -8.51 -12.32 1.90
CA THR A 82 -9.83 -12.90 1.61
C THR A 82 -10.91 -11.83 1.63
N SER A 83 -10.90 -10.96 2.65
CA SER A 83 -11.89 -9.88 2.78
C SER A 83 -11.48 -8.56 2.14
N GLY A 84 -10.21 -8.41 1.75
CA GLY A 84 -9.68 -7.16 1.21
C GLY A 84 -9.42 -6.09 2.28
N GLN A 85 -9.42 -6.46 3.57
CA GLN A 85 -9.31 -5.52 4.68
C GLN A 85 -7.87 -5.43 5.19
N ALA A 86 -7.35 -4.20 5.23
CA ALA A 86 -6.06 -3.88 5.83
C ALA A 86 -6.21 -2.91 7.01
N SER A 87 -5.35 -3.05 8.01
CA SER A 87 -5.36 -2.21 9.22
C SER A 87 -3.96 -1.99 9.77
N GLY A 88 -3.68 -0.77 10.25
CA GLY A 88 -2.45 -0.46 10.97
C GLY A 88 -1.19 -0.40 10.10
N LEU A 89 -1.36 -0.23 8.79
CA LEU A 89 -0.23 -0.20 7.85
C LEU A 89 0.69 0.99 8.12
N LEU A 90 2.00 0.74 8.04
CA LEU A 90 3.06 1.74 8.03
C LEU A 90 3.84 1.58 6.71
N LEU A 91 3.67 2.55 5.81
CA LEU A 91 4.26 2.52 4.47
C LEU A 91 5.34 3.58 4.39
N GLU A 92 6.61 3.17 4.41
CA GLU A 92 7.78 4.05 4.40
C GLU A 92 8.93 3.41 3.63
N ASN A 93 9.98 4.19 3.34
CA ASN A 93 11.22 3.70 2.72
C ASN A 93 11.05 3.02 1.35
N GLY A 94 9.99 3.37 0.60
CA GLY A 94 9.62 2.72 -0.65
C GLY A 94 8.54 1.65 -0.49
N GLY A 95 8.06 1.41 0.73
CA GLY A 95 6.89 0.59 0.99
C GLY A 95 5.65 1.14 0.28
N SER A 96 4.86 0.24 -0.29
CA SER A 96 3.68 0.58 -1.07
C SER A 96 2.55 -0.39 -0.82
N PHE A 97 1.33 0.14 -0.71
CA PHE A 97 0.13 -0.67 -0.61
C PHE A 97 -0.92 -0.25 -1.63
N THR A 98 -1.52 -1.22 -2.31
CA THR A 98 -2.67 -0.98 -3.20
C THR A 98 -3.95 -1.49 -2.57
N VAL A 99 -4.92 -0.59 -2.38
CA VAL A 99 -6.29 -0.94 -2.02
C VAL A 99 -7.04 -1.26 -3.32
N ASN A 100 -7.29 -2.54 -3.58
CA ASN A 100 -8.03 -2.97 -4.77
C ASN A 100 -9.50 -2.56 -4.68
N ALA A 101 -10.23 -2.68 -5.79
CA ALA A 101 -11.67 -2.44 -5.84
C ALA A 101 -12.40 -3.28 -4.78
N GLY A 102 -13.24 -2.64 -3.96
CA GLY A 102 -13.93 -3.30 -2.83
C GLY A 102 -13.07 -3.52 -1.59
N GLY A 103 -11.76 -3.28 -1.66
CA GLY A 103 -10.86 -3.32 -0.51
C GLY A 103 -11.02 -2.12 0.42
N LEU A 104 -10.61 -2.30 1.67
CA LEU A 104 -10.65 -1.27 2.71
C LEU A 104 -9.31 -1.21 3.44
N ALA A 105 -8.66 -0.04 3.45
CA ALA A 105 -7.53 0.23 4.33
C ALA A 105 -7.96 1.12 5.50
N SER A 106 -7.61 0.72 6.72
CA SER A 106 -7.92 1.45 7.94
C SER A 106 -6.65 1.80 8.70
N ASN A 107 -6.65 2.96 9.38
CA ASN A 107 -5.54 3.37 10.27
C ASN A 107 -4.17 3.27 9.60
N THR A 108 -4.03 3.86 8.40
CA THR A 108 -2.83 3.77 7.57
C THR A 108 -1.95 5.00 7.74
N THR A 109 -0.66 4.78 8.02
CA THR A 109 0.35 5.84 8.01
C THR A 109 1.23 5.67 6.78
N VAL A 110 1.31 6.70 5.96
CA VAL A 110 2.21 6.78 4.81
C VAL A 110 3.32 7.76 5.15
N GLY A 111 4.51 7.21 5.40
CA GLY A 111 5.73 7.93 5.72
C GLY A 111 6.48 8.42 4.49
N HIS A 112 7.69 8.94 4.71
CA HIS A 112 8.55 9.42 3.64
C HIS A 112 8.84 8.32 2.61
N ARG A 113 8.67 8.63 1.31
CA ARG A 113 8.80 7.68 0.18
C ARG A 113 7.81 6.51 0.23
N GLY A 114 6.83 6.53 1.12
CA GLY A 114 5.73 5.57 1.13
C GLY A 114 4.67 5.93 0.08
N THR A 115 4.00 4.91 -0.45
CA THR A 115 2.90 5.10 -1.42
C THR A 115 1.67 4.30 -1.03
N LEU A 116 0.51 4.97 -0.96
CA LEU A 116 -0.78 4.33 -0.86
C LEU A 116 -1.56 4.54 -2.16
N THR A 117 -1.83 3.47 -2.90
CA THR A 117 -2.62 3.52 -4.14
C THR A 117 -4.02 3.01 -3.87
N LEU A 118 -5.02 3.70 -4.39
CA LEU A 118 -6.41 3.29 -4.33
C LEU A 118 -6.95 3.08 -5.74
N ALA A 119 -7.34 1.84 -6.03
CA ALA A 119 -8.07 1.53 -7.25
C ALA A 119 -9.48 2.15 -7.20
N ALA A 120 -10.12 2.27 -8.37
CA ALA A 120 -11.53 2.63 -8.44
C ALA A 120 -12.38 1.70 -7.53
N GLY A 121 -13.15 2.30 -6.61
CA GLY A 121 -13.95 1.55 -5.63
C GLY A 121 -13.17 1.05 -4.40
N GLY A 122 -11.90 1.38 -4.25
CA GLY A 122 -11.16 1.21 -3.00
C GLY A 122 -11.62 2.23 -1.95
N SER A 123 -11.53 1.86 -0.66
CA SER A 123 -12.02 2.69 0.45
C SER A 123 -11.00 2.87 1.57
N LEU A 124 -11.14 3.98 2.29
CA LEU A 124 -10.39 4.29 3.52
C LEU A 124 -11.33 4.43 4.73
N SER A 125 -10.82 4.08 5.90
CA SER A 125 -11.49 4.37 7.18
C SER A 125 -10.49 4.67 8.31
N GLY A 126 -10.99 5.10 9.47
CA GLY A 126 -10.15 5.48 10.59
C GLY A 126 -9.27 6.68 10.24
N ARG A 127 -8.01 6.70 10.69
CA ARG A 127 -7.08 7.78 10.34
C ARG A 127 -6.13 7.34 9.21
N THR A 128 -6.12 8.08 8.11
CA THR A 128 -5.05 8.03 7.11
C THR A 128 -4.14 9.24 7.28
N GLN A 129 -2.84 9.01 7.54
CA GLN A 129 -1.87 10.09 7.73
C GLN A 129 -0.79 10.04 6.64
N LEU A 130 -0.61 11.13 5.92
CA LEU A 130 0.42 11.31 4.90
C LEU A 130 1.50 12.25 5.43
N SER A 131 2.73 11.78 5.52
CA SER A 131 3.89 12.59 5.90
C SER A 131 4.47 13.36 4.71
N LYS A 132 5.37 14.31 4.96
CA LYS A 132 6.10 14.99 3.89
C LYS A 132 6.87 14.01 3.01
N GLY A 133 6.64 14.06 1.70
CA GLY A 133 7.23 13.13 0.73
C GLY A 133 6.54 11.76 0.65
N ALA A 134 5.38 11.60 1.31
CA ALA A 134 4.46 10.50 1.07
C ALA A 134 3.59 10.77 -0.17
N SER A 135 3.05 9.71 -0.76
CA SER A 135 2.13 9.80 -1.89
C SER A 135 0.87 8.98 -1.65
N MET A 136 -0.29 9.58 -1.94
CA MET A 136 -1.55 8.87 -2.12
C MET A 136 -2.02 9.02 -3.56
N VAL A 137 -2.26 7.89 -4.24
CA VAL A 137 -2.64 7.84 -5.65
C VAL A 137 -4.06 7.32 -5.78
N LEU A 138 -4.90 8.03 -6.51
CA LEU A 138 -6.32 7.69 -6.70
C LEU A 138 -6.55 7.34 -8.17
N ASN A 139 -6.76 6.06 -8.45
CA ASN A 139 -6.97 5.51 -9.79
C ASN A 139 -8.48 5.33 -10.08
N GLY A 140 -9.29 6.32 -9.67
CA GLY A 140 -10.74 6.26 -9.78
C GLY A 140 -11.47 7.00 -8.67
N ASP A 141 -12.77 6.73 -8.58
CA ASP A 141 -13.59 7.19 -7.47
C ASP A 141 -13.25 6.42 -6.19
N VAL A 142 -13.03 7.16 -5.12
CA VAL A 142 -12.58 6.66 -3.82
C VAL A 142 -13.40 7.29 -2.72
N VAL A 143 -13.69 6.51 -1.69
CA VAL A 143 -14.42 6.97 -0.50
C VAL A 143 -13.52 6.83 0.73
N SER A 144 -13.49 7.88 1.55
CA SER A 144 -12.97 7.81 2.91
C SER A 144 -14.08 8.16 3.90
N THR A 145 -14.34 7.25 4.84
CA THR A 145 -15.24 7.48 5.97
C THR A 145 -14.51 7.99 7.22
N GLY A 146 -13.20 8.18 7.11
CA GLY A 146 -12.33 8.59 8.20
C GLY A 146 -11.60 9.91 7.96
N ASP A 147 -10.67 10.22 8.85
CA ASP A 147 -9.83 11.41 8.77
C ASP A 147 -8.67 11.18 7.80
N ILE A 148 -8.45 12.12 6.91
CA ILE A 148 -7.22 12.22 6.10
C ILE A 148 -6.44 13.43 6.60
N VAL A 149 -5.24 13.18 7.11
CA VAL A 149 -4.29 14.21 7.53
C VAL A 149 -3.16 14.23 6.52
N ASN A 150 -3.13 15.27 5.69
CA ASN A 150 -2.21 15.39 4.58
C ASN A 150 -1.06 16.37 4.89
N ALA A 151 0.17 15.87 4.83
CA ALA A 151 1.38 16.68 4.68
C ALA A 151 2.21 16.26 3.47
N GLY A 152 1.69 15.34 2.65
CA GLY A 152 2.31 14.78 1.46
C GLY A 152 1.59 15.20 0.19
N GLU A 153 1.58 14.32 -0.80
CA GLU A 153 0.89 14.53 -2.07
C GLU A 153 -0.32 13.58 -2.18
N ILE A 154 -1.48 14.14 -2.55
CA ILE A 154 -2.64 13.38 -3.02
C ILE A 154 -2.80 13.70 -4.50
N ARG A 155 -2.73 12.68 -5.36
CA ARG A 155 -2.91 12.84 -6.80
C ARG A 155 -3.92 11.85 -7.34
N PHE A 156 -4.70 12.30 -8.32
CA PHE A 156 -5.47 11.39 -9.16
C PHE A 156 -4.56 10.93 -10.29
N ASP A 157 -4.44 9.62 -10.49
CA ASP A 157 -3.79 9.11 -11.69
C ASP A 157 -4.73 9.41 -12.85
N ASN A 158 -4.36 10.41 -13.64
CA ASN A 158 -5.10 10.75 -14.82
C ASN A 158 -4.77 9.63 -15.80
N GLN A 159 -5.66 8.64 -15.93
CA GLN A 159 -5.72 7.79 -17.11
C GLN A 159 -6.11 8.68 -18.31
N THR A 160 -5.33 9.73 -18.61
CA THR A 160 -5.34 10.33 -19.92
C THR A 160 -4.88 9.22 -20.84
N THR A 161 -5.76 8.77 -21.72
CA THR A 161 -5.27 8.33 -23.02
C THR A 161 -4.23 9.36 -23.50
N PRO A 162 -3.09 8.95 -24.08
CA PRO A 162 -1.98 9.86 -24.43
C PRO A 162 -2.33 11.11 -25.27
N ASP A 163 -3.58 11.29 -25.70
CA ASP A 163 -4.08 12.42 -26.49
C ASP A 163 -4.59 13.64 -25.69
N ALA A 164 -4.79 13.55 -24.37
CA ALA A 164 -5.36 14.69 -23.62
C ALA A 164 -4.32 15.71 -23.13
N ALA A 165 -3.04 15.42 -23.26
CA ALA A 165 -1.97 16.34 -22.87
C ALA A 165 -1.49 17.13 -24.09
N LEU A 166 -2.28 18.09 -24.56
CA LEU A 166 -1.88 19.33 -25.23
C LEU A 166 -3.15 20.07 -25.66
N SER A 167 -3.60 21.07 -24.89
CA SER A 167 -3.72 22.44 -25.38
C SER A 167 -4.56 23.32 -24.46
N ARG A 168 -3.95 24.44 -24.04
CA ARG A 168 -4.68 25.70 -23.85
C ARG A 168 -5.15 26.18 -25.22
N ALA A 169 -6.11 25.49 -25.82
CA ALA A 169 -6.89 25.93 -26.96
C ALA A 169 -8.16 25.11 -26.95
N VAL A 170 -9.27 25.79 -27.21
CA VAL A 170 -10.57 25.19 -27.49
C VAL A 170 -10.41 24.17 -28.61
N ALA A 171 -10.25 22.89 -28.27
CA ALA A 171 -10.24 21.78 -29.22
C ALA A 171 -11.47 20.92 -28.93
N LYS A 172 -12.44 21.08 -29.82
CA LYS A 172 -13.69 20.33 -29.91
C LYS A 172 -13.37 18.90 -30.35
N GLY A 173 -12.96 18.05 -29.39
CA GLY A 173 -12.76 16.63 -29.59
C GLY A 173 -13.60 15.86 -28.57
N ASP A 174 -14.53 15.05 -29.06
CA ASP A 174 -15.52 14.28 -28.27
C ASP A 174 -14.88 13.11 -27.47
N SER A 175 -13.63 13.25 -27.01
CA SER A 175 -13.05 12.28 -26.08
C SER A 175 -13.62 12.55 -24.68
N PRO A 176 -14.39 11.61 -24.09
CA PRO A 176 -14.95 11.83 -22.77
C PRO A 176 -13.82 11.95 -21.76
N VAL A 177 -13.73 13.11 -21.10
CA VAL A 177 -12.89 13.29 -19.93
C VAL A 177 -13.60 12.63 -18.75
N THR A 178 -13.02 11.56 -18.22
CA THR A 178 -13.51 10.94 -16.99
C THR A 178 -12.95 11.71 -15.79
N PHE A 179 -13.83 12.35 -15.02
CA PHE A 179 -13.45 12.94 -13.74
C PHE A 179 -13.51 11.87 -12.65
N HIS A 180 -12.52 11.88 -11.77
CA HIS A 180 -12.47 11.03 -10.58
C HIS A 180 -12.66 11.87 -9.32
N LYS A 181 -13.24 11.26 -8.28
CA LYS A 181 -13.57 11.95 -7.03
C LYS A 181 -13.04 11.22 -5.80
N LEU A 182 -12.44 11.99 -4.90
CA LEU A 182 -12.26 11.60 -3.50
C LEU A 182 -13.46 12.11 -2.69
N THR A 183 -14.26 11.21 -2.15
CA THR A 183 -15.37 11.57 -1.26
C THR A 183 -14.94 11.37 0.19
N THR A 184 -14.83 12.46 0.95
CA THR A 184 -14.48 12.46 2.38
C THR A 184 -15.14 13.65 3.08
N SER A 185 -15.42 13.52 4.37
CA SER A 185 -15.89 14.63 5.21
C SER A 185 -14.75 15.34 5.95
N ASN A 186 -13.59 14.70 6.11
CA ASN A 186 -12.51 15.15 7.00
C ASN A 186 -11.15 15.04 6.29
N LEU A 187 -10.81 16.06 5.50
CA LEU A 187 -9.47 16.24 4.94
C LEU A 187 -8.82 17.48 5.56
N THR A 188 -7.60 17.34 6.06
CA THR A 188 -6.82 18.44 6.67
C THR A 188 -5.42 18.49 6.07
N GLY A 189 -4.88 19.70 5.87
CA GLY A 189 -3.61 19.95 5.15
C GLY A 189 -3.75 19.87 3.64
#